data_AF-A0A3B8REF1-F1
#
_entry.id   AF-A0A3B8REF1-F1
#
_cell.length_a   1.000
_cell.length_b   1.000
_cell.length_c   1.000
_cell.angle_alpha   90.00
_cell.angle_beta   90.00
_cell.angle_gamma   90.00
#
_symmetry.space_group_name_H-M   'P 1'
#
loop_
_entity.id
_entity.type
_entity.pdbx_description
1 polymer ?
#
loop_
_entity_poly.entity_id
_entity_poly.type
_entity_poly.pdbx_seq_one_letter_code
_entity_poly.pdbx_strand_id
1 'polypeptide(L)'
;MIRQVTPQEAKPSKSQRKRAMNHLQDLGEALVTLRDNEFARVKLPERLRDAVVACRLIKAHEAKRRQLQYVGRVMRELDETEFRSVLLQLQKFRPVTVSKANEATPSTSSQTSMFPQAGEKTL
;
A
#
# COMPACT_ATOMS: atom_id res chain seq x y z
N MET A 1 17.45 -31.00 0.42
CA MET A 1 16.97 -29.73 1.03
C MET A 1 16.23 -28.96 -0.04
N ILE A 2 14.89 -28.91 0.02
CA ILE A 2 14.02 -28.37 -1.04
C ILE A 2 13.81 -26.87 -0.80
N ARG A 3 14.26 -26.03 -1.74
CA ARG A 3 14.07 -24.58 -1.74
C ARG A 3 12.64 -24.28 -2.17
N GLN A 4 11.77 -23.95 -1.22
CA GLN A 4 10.39 -23.50 -1.46
C GLN A 4 10.43 -22.21 -2.30
N VAL A 5 10.04 -22.30 -3.56
CA VAL A 5 9.72 -21.16 -4.43
C VAL A 5 8.22 -20.93 -4.29
N THR A 6 7.82 -19.82 -3.68
CA THR A 6 6.42 -19.43 -3.53
C THR A 6 5.81 -19.08 -4.90
N PRO A 7 4.69 -19.69 -5.32
CA PRO A 7 4.07 -19.43 -6.61
C PRO A 7 3.30 -18.10 -6.56
N GLN A 8 3.98 -16.99 -6.86
CA GLN A 8 3.36 -15.69 -7.16
C GLN A 8 3.84 -15.22 -8.53
N GLU A 9 3.64 -16.05 -9.54
CA GLU A 9 3.92 -15.72 -10.94
C GLU A 9 2.64 -15.70 -11.78
N ALA A 10 1.53 -15.24 -11.18
CA ALA A 10 0.46 -14.68 -11.97
C ALA A 10 0.95 -13.32 -12.46
N LYS A 11 1.57 -13.28 -13.65
CA LYS A 11 1.86 -12.04 -14.39
C LYS A 11 0.65 -11.12 -14.19
N PRO A 12 0.78 -9.99 -13.48
CA PRO A 12 -0.38 -9.23 -13.06
C PRO A 12 -1.16 -8.89 -14.33
N SER A 13 -2.43 -9.29 -14.35
CA SER A 13 -3.31 -9.01 -15.49
C SER A 13 -3.20 -7.52 -15.80
N LYS A 14 -3.26 -7.12 -17.08
CA LYS A 14 -3.16 -5.71 -17.50
C LYS A 14 -4.04 -4.79 -16.62
N SER A 15 -5.17 -5.30 -16.16
CA SER A 15 -6.08 -4.65 -15.19
C SER A 15 -5.48 -4.48 -13.78
N GLN A 16 -4.83 -5.49 -13.21
CA GLN A 16 -4.20 -5.43 -11.89
C GLN A 16 -3.04 -4.42 -11.88
N ARG A 17 -2.21 -4.39 -12.93
CA ARG A 17 -1.13 -3.40 -13.03
C ARG A 17 -1.71 -1.98 -13.06
N LYS A 18 -2.79 -1.76 -13.80
CA LYS A 18 -3.50 -0.47 -13.83
C LYS A 18 -4.07 -0.09 -12.45
N ARG A 19 -4.69 -1.02 -11.72
CA ARG A 19 -5.21 -0.76 -10.37
C ARG A 19 -4.10 -0.41 -9.38
N ALA A 20 -2.97 -1.12 -9.42
CA ALA A 20 -1.81 -0.80 -8.60
C ALA A 20 -1.25 0.59 -8.92
N MET A 21 -1.24 1.00 -10.20
CA MET A 21 -0.82 2.35 -10.57
C MET A 21 -1.75 3.42 -10.03
N ASN A 22 -3.07 3.20 -10.14
CA ASN A 22 -4.05 4.12 -9.58
C ASN A 22 -3.89 4.25 -8.06
N HIS A 23 -3.69 3.13 -7.36
CA HIS A 23 -3.49 3.15 -5.91
C HIS A 23 -2.29 4.01 -5.48
N LEU A 24 -1.16 3.91 -6.18
CA LEU A 24 0.00 4.76 -5.90
C LEU A 24 -0.26 6.24 -6.21
N GLN A 25 -1.01 6.51 -7.26
CA GLN A 25 -1.41 7.88 -7.59
C GLN A 25 -2.37 8.46 -6.54
N ASP A 26 -3.33 7.67 -6.06
CA ASP A 26 -4.28 8.06 -5.00
C ASP A 26 -3.54 8.36 -3.68
N LEU A 27 -2.50 7.57 -3.35
CA LEU A 27 -1.63 7.85 -2.21
C LEU A 27 -0.84 9.15 -2.40
N GLY A 28 -0.33 9.39 -3.60
CA GLY A 28 0.34 10.64 -3.94
C GLY A 28 -0.59 11.86 -3.84
N GLU A 29 -1.85 11.72 -4.28
CA GLU A 29 -2.87 12.75 -4.14
C GLU A 29 -3.24 13.00 -2.68
N ALA A 30 -3.32 11.94 -1.87
CA ALA A 30 -3.53 12.06 -0.43
C ALA A 30 -2.41 12.88 0.23
N LEU A 31 -1.14 12.67 -0.16
CA LEU A 31 -0.01 13.46 0.32
C LEU A 31 -0.11 14.94 -0.07
N VAL A 32 -0.53 15.25 -1.31
CA VAL A 32 -0.71 16.62 -1.81
C VAL A 32 -1.85 17.36 -1.07
N THR A 33 -2.84 16.62 -0.59
CA THR A 33 -4.04 17.14 0.08
C THR A 33 -3.85 17.35 1.59
N LEU A 34 -2.76 16.83 2.18
CA LEU A 34 -2.43 17.09 3.58
C LEU A 34 -2.23 18.58 3.88
N ARG A 35 -2.52 19.01 5.11
CA ARG A 35 -2.23 20.37 5.56
C ARG A 35 -0.71 20.56 5.68
N ASP A 36 -0.24 21.80 5.51
CA ASP A 36 1.20 22.13 5.61
C ASP A 36 1.84 21.64 6.91
N ASN A 37 1.12 21.79 8.04
CA ASN A 37 1.56 21.34 9.35
C ASN A 37 1.72 19.82 9.46
N GLU A 38 0.89 19.06 8.72
CA GLU A 38 0.95 17.59 8.69
C GLU A 38 2.05 17.15 7.74
N PHE A 39 2.09 17.73 6.54
CA PHE A 39 3.12 17.46 5.52
C PHE A 39 4.54 17.73 6.05
N ALA A 40 4.74 18.79 6.84
CA ALA A 40 6.03 19.09 7.46
C ALA A 40 6.45 18.07 8.52
N ARG A 41 5.50 17.33 9.12
CA ARG A 41 5.78 16.26 10.11
C ARG A 41 6.04 14.91 9.45
N VAL A 42 5.61 14.71 8.21
CA VAL A 42 5.91 13.52 7.42
C VAL A 42 7.36 13.60 6.96
N LYS A 43 8.19 12.65 7.41
CA LYS A 43 9.57 12.50 6.92
C LYS A 43 9.52 11.81 5.57
N LEU A 44 9.49 12.63 4.51
CA LEU A 44 9.55 12.17 3.13
C LEU A 44 10.99 12.24 2.61
N PRO A 45 11.41 11.29 1.75
CA PRO A 45 12.64 11.43 0.99
C PRO A 45 12.54 12.64 0.05
N GLU A 46 13.68 13.30 -0.18
CA GLU A 46 13.78 14.60 -0.88
C GLU A 46 13.06 14.58 -2.24
N ARG A 47 13.28 13.53 -3.04
CA ARG A 47 12.63 13.37 -4.36
C ARG A 47 11.10 13.38 -4.30
N LEU A 48 10.52 12.71 -3.30
CA LEU A 48 9.07 12.66 -3.14
C LEU A 48 8.54 13.99 -2.60
N ARG A 49 9.28 14.60 -1.67
CA ARG A 49 8.93 15.90 -1.10
C ARG A 49 8.85 16.99 -2.18
N ASP A 50 9.88 17.08 -3.02
CA ASP A 50 9.94 18.07 -4.10
C ASP A 50 8.81 17.84 -5.12
N ALA A 51 8.55 16.58 -5.46
CA ALA A 51 7.48 16.24 -6.38
C ALA A 51 6.09 16.69 -5.85
N VAL A 52 5.83 16.51 -4.56
CA VAL A 52 4.59 16.93 -3.89
C VAL A 52 4.50 18.45 -3.78
N VAL A 53 5.58 19.13 -3.39
CA VAL A 53 5.62 20.59 -3.32
C VAL A 53 5.36 21.21 -4.69
N ALA A 54 6.03 20.73 -5.74
CA ALA A 54 5.78 21.15 -7.11
C ALA A 54 4.32 20.94 -7.51
N CYS A 55 3.71 19.81 -7.11
CA CYS A 55 2.30 19.54 -7.38
C CYS A 55 1.34 20.54 -6.71
N ARG A 56 1.70 21.07 -5.54
CA ARG A 56 0.91 22.07 -4.81
C ARG A 56 1.05 23.47 -5.40
N LEU A 57 2.19 23.77 -6.03
CA LEU A 57 2.45 25.04 -6.69
C LEU A 57 1.77 25.16 -8.07
N ILE A 58 1.55 24.03 -8.74
CA ILE A 58 0.92 24.02 -10.07
C ILE A 58 -0.57 24.39 -9.98
N LYS A 59 -0.94 25.48 -10.67
CA LYS A 59 -2.33 25.94 -10.79
C LYS A 59 -3.09 25.29 -11.94
N ALA A 60 -2.40 24.89 -13.01
CA ALA A 60 -3.03 24.32 -14.21
C ALA A 60 -3.40 22.83 -13.99
N HIS A 61 -4.65 22.48 -14.29
CA HIS A 61 -5.18 21.13 -14.08
C HIS A 61 -4.38 20.05 -14.84
N GLU A 62 -3.99 20.33 -16.09
CA GLU A 62 -3.25 19.36 -16.89
C GLU A 62 -1.82 19.14 -16.35
N ALA A 63 -1.13 20.21 -15.99
CA ALA A 63 0.20 20.13 -15.40
C ALA A 63 0.14 19.44 -14.02
N LYS A 64 -0.89 19.71 -13.21
CA LYS A 64 -1.09 19.04 -11.92
C LYS A 64 -1.31 17.54 -12.11
N ARG A 65 -2.12 17.14 -13.09
CA ARG A 65 -2.35 15.73 -13.43
C ARG A 65 -1.06 15.03 -13.86
N ARG A 66 -0.22 15.67 -14.67
CA ARG A 66 1.09 15.13 -15.08
C ARG A 66 2.03 15.01 -13.89
N GLN A 67 2.04 15.99 -13.00
CA GLN A 67 2.84 15.95 -11.78
C GLN A 67 2.39 14.84 -10.82
N LEU A 68 1.09 14.61 -10.66
CA LEU A 68 0.57 13.47 -9.88
C LEU A 68 1.01 12.12 -10.48
N GLN A 69 1.09 12.01 -11.81
CA GLN A 69 1.63 10.80 -12.45
C GLN A 69 3.12 10.63 -12.16
N TYR A 70 3.87 11.74 -12.15
CA TYR A 70 5.28 11.73 -11.75
C TYR A 70 5.44 11.32 -10.28
N VAL A 71 4.62 11.85 -9.36
CA VAL A 71 4.59 11.41 -7.96
C VAL A 71 4.35 9.89 -7.88
N GLY A 72 3.35 9.36 -8.60
CA GLY A 72 3.09 7.92 -8.65
C GLY A 72 4.19 7.08 -9.32
N ARG A 73 5.07 7.69 -10.11
CA ARG A 73 6.30 7.05 -10.61
C ARG A 73 7.39 7.08 -9.54
N VAL A 74 7.64 8.22 -8.91
CA VAL A 74 8.62 8.36 -7.82
C VAL A 74 8.29 7.38 -6.69
N MET A 75 7.01 7.19 -6.37
CA MET A 75 6.57 6.23 -5.35
C MET A 75 6.93 4.76 -5.67
N ARG A 76 7.16 4.41 -6.94
CA ARG A 76 7.63 3.07 -7.35
C ARG A 76 9.14 2.93 -7.30
N GLU A 77 9.85 4.05 -7.40
CA GLU A 77 11.32 4.10 -7.35
C GLU A 77 11.82 4.16 -5.90
N LEU A 78 10.91 4.31 -4.92
CA LEU A 78 11.23 4.27 -3.49
C LEU A 78 11.54 2.86 -3.02
N ASP A 79 12.50 2.76 -2.10
CA ASP A 79 12.76 1.54 -1.37
C ASP A 79 11.56 1.13 -0.51
N GLU A 80 11.40 -0.18 -0.30
CA GLU A 80 10.27 -0.73 0.44
C GLU A 80 10.20 -0.19 1.88
N THR A 81 11.35 0.10 2.49
CA THR A 81 11.47 0.71 3.83
C THR A 81 10.93 2.13 3.85
N GLU A 82 11.31 2.95 2.87
CA GLU A 82 10.86 4.33 2.73
C GLU A 82 9.36 4.37 2.41
N PHE A 83 8.89 3.53 1.50
CA PHE A 83 7.48 3.46 1.17
C PHE A 83 6.61 3.10 2.39
N ARG A 84 7.02 2.11 3.18
CA ARG A 84 6.32 1.73 4.41
C ARG A 84 6.32 2.83 5.47
N SER A 85 7.43 3.55 5.63
CA SER A 85 7.53 4.63 6.61
C SER A 85 6.56 5.78 6.27
N VAL A 86 6.50 6.16 4.98
CA VAL A 86 5.57 7.16 4.46
C VAL A 86 4.12 6.72 4.64
N LEU A 87 3.80 5.46 4.32
CA LEU A 87 2.46 4.91 4.53
C LEU A 87 2.02 4.98 5.99
N LEU A 88 2.89 4.57 6.92
CA LEU A 88 2.59 4.61 8.35
C LEU A 88 2.34 6.04 8.84
N GLN A 89 3.14 6.99 8.36
CA GLN A 89 2.95 8.40 8.70
C GLN A 89 1.65 8.96 8.11
N LEU A 90 1.33 8.62 6.86
CA LEU A 90 0.09 9.02 6.22
C LEU A 90 -1.14 8.47 6.97
N GLN A 91 -1.08 7.22 7.44
CA GLN A 91 -2.14 6.60 8.24
C GLN A 91 -2.37 7.29 9.60
N LYS A 92 -1.33 7.92 10.18
CA LYS A 92 -1.48 8.68 11.43
C LYS A 92 -2.28 9.96 11.26
N PHE A 93 -2.15 10.63 10.12
CA PHE A 93 -2.82 11.91 9.84
C PHE A 93 -4.20 11.71 9.21
N ARG A 94 -4.36 10.63 8.44
CA ARG A 94 -5.63 10.24 7.84
C ARG A 94 -5.86 8.77 8.13
N PRO A 95 -7.00 8.35 8.71
CA PRO A 95 -7.41 6.96 8.63
C PRO A 95 -7.70 6.67 7.15
N VAL A 96 -6.68 6.28 6.39
CA VAL A 96 -6.87 5.73 5.06
C VAL A 96 -7.68 4.47 5.30
N THR A 97 -8.93 4.47 4.86
CA THR A 97 -9.69 3.23 4.67
C THR A 97 -8.97 2.50 3.54
N VAL A 98 -7.87 1.84 3.86
CA VAL A 98 -7.21 0.90 2.95
C VAL A 98 -8.25 -0.19 2.75
N SER A 99 -9.01 -0.09 1.68
CA SER A 99 -9.91 -1.13 1.23
C SER A 99 -9.08 -2.39 1.07
N LYS A 100 -9.19 -3.27 2.08
CA LYS A 100 -8.90 -4.70 2.05
C LYS A 100 -9.00 -5.24 0.63
N ALA A 101 -7.87 -5.49 -0.01
CA ALA A 101 -7.86 -6.21 -1.28
C ALA A 101 -6.57 -7.00 -1.55
N ASN A 102 -5.63 -7.10 -0.58
CA ASN A 102 -4.42 -7.88 -0.84
C ASN A 102 -3.77 -8.52 0.40
N GLU A 103 -4.59 -9.06 1.29
CA GLU A 103 -4.16 -10.19 2.14
C GLU A 103 -4.57 -11.46 1.40
N ALA A 104 -3.79 -11.81 0.36
CA ALA A 104 -3.76 -13.17 -0.10
C ALA A 104 -3.22 -14.00 1.07
N THR A 105 -4.10 -14.78 1.70
CA THR A 105 -3.72 -15.84 2.62
C THR A 105 -2.91 -16.89 1.85
N PRO A 106 -1.67 -17.21 2.26
CA PRO A 106 -1.22 -18.57 2.16
C PRO A 106 -1.58 -19.26 3.47
N SER A 107 -2.45 -20.26 3.35
CA SER A 107 -2.63 -21.35 4.29
C SER A 107 -1.32 -21.70 5.02
N THR A 108 -1.36 -21.71 6.34
CA THR A 108 -0.51 -22.59 7.14
C THR A 108 -1.37 -23.19 8.24
N SER A 109 -1.78 -24.42 7.97
CA SER A 109 -2.27 -25.38 8.94
C SER A 109 -1.32 -25.45 10.14
N SER A 110 -1.88 -25.58 11.35
CA SER A 110 -1.60 -26.66 12.31
C SER A 110 -2.04 -26.26 13.70
N GLN A 111 -2.68 -27.20 14.40
CA GLN A 111 -2.95 -27.23 15.84
C GLN A 111 -4.13 -26.40 16.35
N THR A 112 -5.29 -27.05 16.50
CA THR A 112 -5.74 -27.47 17.84
C THR A 112 -6.75 -28.59 17.66
N SER A 113 -6.29 -29.77 18.10
CA SER A 113 -7.08 -30.94 18.40
C SER A 113 -8.19 -30.63 19.39
N MET A 114 -9.44 -30.92 19.04
CA MET A 114 -10.42 -31.39 20.02
C MET A 114 -11.55 -32.15 19.31
N PHE A 115 -11.27 -33.41 18.94
CA PHE A 115 -12.30 -34.42 18.82
C PHE A 115 -12.76 -34.77 20.26
N PRO A 116 -14.04 -34.64 20.62
CA PRO A 116 -14.55 -35.40 21.75
C PRO A 116 -14.78 -36.84 21.27
N GLN A 117 -13.84 -37.71 21.60
CA GLN A 117 -14.02 -39.16 21.56
C GLN A 117 -14.40 -39.62 22.97
N ALA A 118 -15.65 -40.08 23.11
CA ALA A 118 -16.21 -40.99 24.13
C ALA A 118 -17.72 -40.67 24.19
N GLY A 119 -18.64 -41.57 23.91
CA GLY A 119 -18.62 -42.99 24.27
C GLY A 119 -19.67 -43.20 25.35
N GLU A 120 -20.80 -43.78 24.94
CA GLU A 120 -21.57 -44.80 25.68
C GLU A 120 -22.06 -44.48 27.10
N LYS A 121 -23.40 -44.45 27.25
CA LYS A 121 -24.19 -45.18 28.27
C LYS A 121 -25.67 -44.86 28.06
N THR A 122 -26.46 -45.78 27.49
CA THR A 122 -27.22 -46.83 28.19
C THR A 122 -28.51 -46.29 28.83
N LEU A 123 -29.62 -46.95 28.43
CA LEU A 123 -31.04 -46.87 28.85
C LEU A 123 -31.90 -45.78 28.19
#